data_AF-A0A343S4N1-F1
#
_entry.id   AF-A0A343S4N1-F1
#
_cell.length_a   1.000
_cell.length_b   1.000
_cell.length_c   1.000
_cell.angle_alpha   90.00
_cell.angle_beta   90.00
_cell.angle_gamma   90.00
#
_symmetry.space_group_name_H-M   'P 1'
#
loop_
_entity.id
_entity.type
_entity.pdbx_description
1 polymer ?
#
loop_
_entity_poly.entity_id
_entity_poly.type
_entity_poly.pdbx_seq_one_letter_code
_entity_poly.pdbx_strand_id
1 'polypeptide(L)'
;MESTYLGCHTSLVVRNLRVGMILFILSEVFFFVSFFWAFFNSMVGETSMGGVGCWPVLGVKAIFPWKVPALNTCILLSSGATVTWAHKAVKIHNHYPVWVKYHSKPLSLDLTSDQIKKVGYTMEKLSKGYPDLATDLKWFVDDYKDYYETRRLKGEKYRTESLVALGLTVVLGVIFTWLQFNEYYMASFSMGEGVYGSTFYLMTGFHGVHVIVGTIFLTVCWFRIYLYHFSFKHHYFGFDAAVWYWHFVDVVWIGLFFSVYVWGYY
;
A
#
# COMPACT_ATOMS: atom_id res chain seq x y z
N MET A 1 -16.65 5.80 2.09
CA MET A 1 -17.49 6.60 2.99
C MET A 1 -18.70 5.80 3.45
N GLU A 2 -19.45 5.17 2.55
CA GLU A 2 -20.52 4.22 2.90
C GLU A 2 -20.03 3.08 3.82
N SER A 3 -18.86 2.50 3.53
CA SER A 3 -18.27 1.50 4.40
C SER A 3 -18.07 2.01 5.83
N THR A 4 -17.25 3.05 5.99
CA THR A 4 -16.82 3.57 7.30
C THR A 4 -17.95 4.22 8.10
N TYR A 5 -18.86 4.95 7.45
CA TYR A 5 -19.90 5.72 8.15
C TYR A 5 -21.25 5.03 8.24
N LEU A 6 -21.62 4.19 7.26
CA LEU A 6 -22.91 3.50 7.22
C LEU A 6 -22.81 2.01 7.59
N GLY A 7 -21.59 1.45 7.63
CA GLY A 7 -21.38 0.06 8.06
C GLY A 7 -21.87 -1.00 7.06
N CYS A 8 -22.22 -0.61 5.83
CA CYS A 8 -22.85 -1.50 4.84
C CYS A 8 -21.94 -2.61 4.30
N HIS A 9 -20.64 -2.58 4.61
CA HIS A 9 -19.65 -3.55 4.13
C HIS A 9 -19.65 -4.83 5.00
N THR A 10 -20.64 -5.70 4.76
CA THR A 10 -20.69 -7.04 5.34
C THR A 10 -19.53 -7.91 4.86
N SER A 11 -19.26 -9.04 5.54
CA SER A 11 -18.20 -9.99 5.14
C SER A 11 -18.38 -10.50 3.71
N LEU A 12 -19.64 -10.70 3.27
CA LEU A 12 -19.97 -11.10 1.91
C LEU A 12 -19.58 -10.01 0.90
N VAL A 13 -19.92 -8.74 1.18
CA VAL A 13 -19.56 -7.61 0.31
C VAL A 13 -18.04 -7.46 0.22
N VAL A 14 -17.33 -7.52 1.35
CA VAL A 14 -15.86 -7.44 1.36
C VAL A 14 -15.23 -8.59 0.59
N ARG A 15 -15.78 -9.81 0.69
CA ARG A 15 -15.31 -10.95 -0.11
C ARG A 15 -15.49 -10.70 -1.61
N ASN A 16 -16.65 -10.19 -2.02
CA ASN A 16 -16.90 -9.88 -3.43
C ASN A 16 -16.00 -8.76 -3.94
N LEU A 17 -15.75 -7.72 -3.13
CA LEU A 17 -14.81 -6.66 -3.47
C LEU A 17 -13.37 -7.20 -3.64
N ARG A 18 -12.94 -8.16 -2.80
CA ARG A 18 -11.63 -8.83 -2.97
C ARG A 18 -11.53 -9.57 -4.29
N VAL A 19 -12.55 -10.36 -4.64
CA VAL A 19 -12.61 -11.06 -5.92
C VAL A 19 -12.58 -10.07 -7.08
N GLY A 20 -13.38 -8.99 -6.99
CA GLY A 20 -13.40 -7.92 -7.99
C GLY A 20 -12.03 -7.28 -8.21
N MET A 21 -11.31 -6.96 -7.13
CA MET A 21 -9.96 -6.39 -7.24
C MET A 21 -8.95 -7.37 -7.85
N ILE A 22 -9.04 -8.67 -7.52
CA ILE A 22 -8.18 -9.69 -8.12
C ILE A 22 -8.45 -9.80 -9.63
N LEU A 23 -9.72 -9.84 -10.03
CA LEU A 23 -10.10 -9.89 -11.45
C LEU A 23 -9.66 -8.62 -12.20
N PHE A 24 -9.78 -7.45 -11.59
CA PHE A 24 -9.28 -6.19 -12.14
C PHE A 24 -7.76 -6.22 -12.34
N ILE A 25 -6.98 -6.61 -11.32
CA ILE A 25 -5.53 -6.73 -11.47
C ILE A 25 -5.18 -7.76 -12.54
N LEU A 26 -5.91 -8.87 -12.61
CA LEU A 26 -5.70 -9.90 -13.64
C LEU A 26 -5.96 -9.35 -15.05
N SER A 27 -6.99 -8.54 -15.25
CA SER A 27 -7.20 -7.88 -16.55
C SER A 27 -6.08 -6.89 -16.89
N GLU A 28 -5.56 -6.14 -15.92
CA GLU A 28 -4.41 -5.27 -16.12
C GLU A 28 -3.13 -6.05 -16.46
N VAL A 29 -2.92 -7.22 -15.86
CA VAL A 29 -1.80 -8.12 -16.22
C VAL A 29 -1.91 -8.55 -17.69
N PHE A 30 -3.08 -9.01 -18.15
CA PHE A 30 -3.26 -9.39 -19.56
C PHE A 30 -3.13 -8.18 -20.50
N PHE A 31 -3.57 -7.00 -20.07
CA PHE A 31 -3.37 -5.76 -20.80
C PHE A 31 -1.88 -5.49 -21.03
N PHE A 32 -1.03 -5.56 -20.00
CA PHE A 32 0.42 -5.42 -20.17
C PHE A 32 1.04 -6.55 -20.99
N VAL A 33 0.61 -7.81 -20.81
CA VAL A 33 1.08 -8.95 -21.63
C VAL A 33 0.91 -8.67 -23.12
N SER A 34 -0.18 -8.01 -23.53
CA SER A 34 -0.38 -7.62 -24.93
C SER A 34 0.70 -6.65 -25.44
N PHE A 35 1.16 -5.72 -24.60
CA PHE A 35 2.23 -4.79 -24.95
C PHE A 35 3.61 -5.45 -25.00
N PHE A 36 3.90 -6.35 -24.03
CA PHE A 36 5.11 -7.17 -24.09
C PHE A 36 5.14 -8.03 -25.35
N TRP A 37 4.00 -8.63 -25.72
CA TRP A 37 3.88 -9.38 -26.97
C TRP A 37 4.17 -8.51 -28.18
N ALA A 38 3.58 -7.31 -28.26
CA ALA A 38 3.83 -6.37 -29.35
C ALA A 38 5.32 -5.96 -29.44
N PHE A 39 5.96 -5.70 -28.30
CA PHE A 39 7.39 -5.38 -28.23
C PHE A 39 8.27 -6.54 -28.71
N PHE A 40 8.10 -7.75 -28.17
CA PHE A 40 8.91 -8.89 -28.56
C PHE A 40 8.68 -9.31 -30.00
N ASN A 41 7.43 -9.26 -30.49
CA ASN A 41 7.14 -9.50 -31.90
C ASN A 41 7.80 -8.46 -32.80
N SER A 42 7.87 -7.20 -32.37
CA SER A 42 8.55 -6.14 -33.11
C SER A 42 10.07 -6.25 -33.06
N MET A 43 10.62 -6.78 -31.96
CA MET A 43 12.06 -6.96 -31.75
C MET A 43 12.62 -8.22 -32.45
N VAL A 44 11.88 -9.33 -32.42
CA VAL A 44 12.33 -10.64 -32.95
C VAL A 44 11.74 -10.94 -34.32
N GLY A 45 10.55 -10.41 -34.63
CA GLY A 45 9.85 -10.70 -35.87
C GLY A 45 10.39 -9.96 -37.09
N GLU A 46 9.82 -10.27 -38.26
CA GLU A 46 10.22 -9.71 -39.56
C GLU A 46 10.08 -8.18 -39.64
N THR A 47 9.34 -7.53 -38.73
CA THR A 47 9.28 -6.07 -38.58
C THR A 47 10.51 -5.43 -37.92
N SER A 48 11.29 -6.18 -37.11
CA SER A 48 12.66 -5.77 -36.75
C SER A 48 13.56 -5.73 -37.98
N MET A 49 13.18 -6.49 -39.01
CA MET A 49 13.77 -6.53 -40.33
C MET A 49 13.13 -5.47 -41.24
N GLY A 50 13.02 -4.24 -40.76
CA GLY A 50 12.89 -3.04 -41.60
C GLY A 50 14.12 -2.80 -42.51
N GLY A 51 14.79 -3.87 -42.96
CA GLY A 51 15.91 -3.88 -43.88
C GLY A 51 17.26 -4.32 -43.33
N VAL A 52 17.48 -4.36 -42.00
CA VAL A 52 18.86 -4.51 -41.45
C VAL A 52 19.04 -5.52 -40.30
N GLY A 53 17.98 -5.94 -39.62
CA GLY A 53 18.05 -7.01 -38.60
C GLY A 53 18.77 -6.64 -37.30
N CYS A 54 18.64 -5.39 -36.84
CA CYS A 54 19.19 -4.95 -35.56
C CYS A 54 18.12 -4.30 -34.66
N TRP A 55 18.22 -4.54 -33.35
CA TRP A 55 17.44 -3.86 -32.32
C TRP A 55 18.40 -3.30 -31.27
N PRO A 56 18.33 -2.01 -30.90
CA PRO A 56 17.46 -0.95 -31.42
C PRO A 56 17.61 -0.70 -32.93
N VAL A 57 16.59 -0.09 -33.54
CA VAL A 57 16.60 0.28 -34.97
C VAL A 57 17.73 1.27 -35.24
N LEU A 58 18.40 1.18 -36.40
CA LEU A 58 19.49 2.08 -36.78
C LEU A 58 19.12 3.56 -36.58
N GLY A 59 20.04 4.30 -35.96
CA GLY A 59 19.87 5.73 -35.67
C GLY A 59 19.19 6.02 -34.33
N VAL A 60 18.56 5.04 -33.68
CA VAL A 60 18.02 5.20 -32.34
C VAL A 60 19.10 4.93 -31.29
N LYS A 61 19.39 5.92 -30.45
CA LYS A 61 20.24 5.77 -29.28
C LYS A 61 19.39 5.37 -28.07
N ALA A 62 19.40 4.08 -27.74
CA ALA A 62 18.68 3.56 -26.58
C ALA A 62 19.17 4.16 -25.26
N ILE A 63 18.26 4.20 -24.27
CA ILE A 63 18.57 4.66 -22.92
C ILE A 63 19.45 3.61 -22.23
N PHE A 64 20.55 4.07 -21.64
CA PHE A 64 21.45 3.19 -20.91
C PHE A 64 20.81 2.70 -19.59
N PRO A 65 20.66 1.37 -19.38
CA PRO A 65 19.87 0.81 -18.27
C PRO A 65 20.42 1.13 -16.88
N TRP A 66 21.73 1.25 -16.73
CA TRP A 66 22.39 1.34 -15.43
C TRP A 66 22.49 2.77 -14.85
N LYS A 67 21.66 3.69 -15.33
CA LYS A 67 21.52 5.06 -14.80
C LYS A 67 20.13 5.26 -14.17
N VAL A 68 19.31 6.15 -14.75
CA VAL A 68 17.96 6.48 -14.26
C VAL A 68 17.06 5.24 -14.19
N PRO A 69 17.05 4.31 -15.17
CA PRO A 69 16.21 3.12 -15.08
C PRO A 69 16.55 2.24 -13.86
N ALA A 70 17.84 1.96 -13.62
CA ALA A 70 18.27 1.18 -12.46
C ALA A 70 17.94 1.90 -11.13
N LEU A 71 18.10 3.21 -11.06
CA LEU A 71 17.70 4.00 -9.89
C LEU A 71 16.19 3.89 -9.63
N ASN A 72 15.37 4.03 -10.68
CA ASN A 72 13.92 3.86 -10.62
C ASN A 72 13.53 2.46 -10.14
N THR A 73 14.25 1.42 -10.56
CA THR A 73 14.08 0.05 -10.05
C THR A 73 14.38 -0.03 -8.55
N CYS A 74 15.48 0.55 -8.07
CA CYS A 74 15.79 0.59 -6.64
C CYS A 74 14.71 1.33 -5.83
N ILE A 75 14.18 2.44 -6.37
CA ILE A 75 13.13 3.24 -5.75
C ILE A 75 11.84 2.43 -5.60
N LEU A 76 11.36 1.78 -6.67
CA LEU A 76 10.13 0.99 -6.60
C LEU A 76 10.27 -0.22 -5.69
N LEU A 77 11.37 -0.97 -5.76
CA LEU A 77 11.62 -2.09 -4.85
C LEU A 77 11.67 -1.64 -3.37
N SER A 78 12.30 -0.49 -3.10
CA SER A 78 12.31 0.10 -1.76
C SER A 78 10.90 0.50 -1.32
N SER A 79 10.11 1.07 -2.23
CA SER A 79 8.73 1.45 -1.96
C SER A 79 7.82 0.25 -1.67
N GLY A 80 8.08 -0.90 -2.32
CA GLY A 80 7.43 -2.19 -2.07
C GLY A 80 7.75 -2.74 -0.68
N ALA A 81 8.99 -2.58 -0.22
CA ALA A 81 9.38 -2.93 1.15
C ALA A 81 8.70 -2.03 2.19
N THR A 82 8.68 -0.71 1.97
CA THR A 82 8.06 0.24 2.91
C THR A 82 6.53 0.11 2.94
N VAL A 83 5.87 -0.21 1.82
CA VAL A 83 4.42 -0.43 1.82
C VAL A 83 4.05 -1.72 2.57
N THR A 84 4.88 -2.76 2.47
CA THR A 84 4.74 -4.00 3.26
C THR A 84 4.89 -3.73 4.75
N TRP A 85 5.86 -2.88 5.13
CA TRP A 85 6.00 -2.44 6.51
C TRP A 85 4.76 -1.70 7.00
N ALA A 86 4.26 -0.74 6.22
CA ALA A 86 3.01 -0.04 6.54
C ALA A 86 1.83 -1.01 6.69
N HIS A 87 1.69 -1.99 5.80
CA HIS A 87 0.65 -3.02 5.86
C HIS A 87 0.67 -3.80 7.17
N LYS A 88 1.86 -4.27 7.57
CA LYS A 88 2.04 -4.99 8.84
C LYS A 88 1.77 -4.09 10.04
N ALA A 89 2.25 -2.84 10.01
CA ALA A 89 2.04 -1.89 11.09
C ALA A 89 0.54 -1.57 11.29
N VAL A 90 -0.24 -1.35 10.21
CA VAL A 90 -1.68 -1.14 10.32
C VAL A 90 -2.40 -2.38 10.88
N LYS A 91 -2.00 -3.59 10.46
CA LYS A 91 -2.58 -4.84 11.02
C LYS A 91 -2.36 -4.94 12.52
N ILE A 92 -1.15 -4.63 12.99
CA ILE A 92 -0.83 -4.67 14.42
C ILE A 92 -1.57 -3.55 15.15
N HIS A 93 -1.57 -2.32 14.63
CA HIS A 93 -2.33 -1.20 15.19
C HIS A 93 -3.80 -1.56 15.39
N ASN A 94 -4.45 -2.16 14.39
CA ASN A 94 -5.86 -2.52 14.48
C ASN A 94 -6.11 -3.63 15.51
N HIS A 95 -5.13 -4.49 15.83
CA HIS A 95 -5.24 -5.50 16.88
C HIS A 95 -5.16 -4.90 18.30
N TYR A 96 -4.60 -3.69 18.42
CA TYR A 96 -4.53 -2.90 19.64
C TYR A 96 -5.33 -1.60 19.44
N PRO A 97 -6.66 -1.68 19.26
CA PRO A 97 -7.46 -0.50 18.96
C PRO A 97 -7.31 0.53 20.09
N VAL A 98 -6.82 1.72 19.73
CA VAL A 98 -6.59 2.87 20.62
C VAL A 98 -7.91 3.52 21.06
N TRP A 99 -9.05 3.04 20.55
CA TRP A 99 -10.42 3.54 20.75
C TRP A 99 -11.00 3.41 22.17
N VAL A 100 -10.17 3.45 23.21
CA VAL A 100 -10.67 3.53 24.60
C VAL A 100 -11.00 4.99 24.99
N LYS A 101 -10.59 6.00 24.21
CA LYS A 101 -10.58 7.38 24.74
C LYS A 101 -11.84 8.23 24.56
N TYR A 102 -12.80 7.97 23.66
CA TYR A 102 -13.93 8.91 23.53
C TYR A 102 -15.36 8.37 23.43
N HIS A 103 -15.64 7.18 22.88
CA HIS A 103 -17.01 6.63 22.89
C HIS A 103 -16.98 5.12 23.22
N SER A 104 -17.29 4.81 24.47
CA SER A 104 -17.71 3.48 25.00
C SER A 104 -16.76 2.26 24.92
N LYS A 105 -16.26 1.91 26.12
CA LYS A 105 -16.14 0.57 26.74
C LYS A 105 -15.18 -0.48 26.13
N PRO A 106 -14.14 -0.90 26.87
CA PRO A 106 -13.37 -2.10 26.54
C PRO A 106 -14.20 -3.38 26.74
N LEU A 107 -14.03 -4.32 25.81
CA LEU A 107 -14.69 -5.62 25.81
C LEU A 107 -14.00 -6.56 26.81
N SER A 108 -14.47 -6.54 28.05
CA SER A 108 -14.45 -7.69 28.95
C SER A 108 -15.67 -7.56 29.87
N LEU A 109 -16.76 -8.23 29.51
CA LEU A 109 -18.13 -8.13 30.04
C LEU A 109 -18.90 -6.84 29.66
N ASP A 110 -20.12 -7.02 29.15
CA ASP A 110 -21.12 -5.99 28.84
C ASP A 110 -21.62 -5.25 30.10
N LEU A 111 -20.72 -4.56 30.80
CA LEU A 111 -21.09 -3.71 31.92
C LEU A 111 -21.39 -2.31 31.39
N THR A 112 -22.60 -1.81 31.65
CA THR A 112 -22.94 -0.41 31.38
C THR A 112 -22.05 0.54 32.17
N SER A 113 -21.93 1.81 31.75
CA SER A 113 -21.18 2.83 32.53
C SER A 113 -21.66 2.91 33.97
N ASP A 114 -22.95 2.64 34.19
CA ASP A 114 -23.56 2.54 35.52
C ASP A 114 -23.19 1.25 36.26
N GLN A 115 -23.02 0.12 35.57
CA GLN A 115 -22.53 -1.12 36.17
C GLN A 115 -21.08 -0.99 36.61
N ILE A 116 -20.21 -0.35 35.82
CA ILE A 116 -18.82 -0.07 36.19
C ILE A 116 -18.76 0.89 37.40
N LYS A 117 -19.58 1.94 37.41
CA LYS A 117 -19.71 2.82 38.58
C LYS A 117 -20.22 2.08 39.82
N LYS A 118 -21.20 1.18 39.67
CA LYS A 118 -21.70 0.33 40.77
C LYS A 118 -20.63 -0.61 41.30
N VAL A 119 -19.87 -1.27 40.42
CA VAL A 119 -18.75 -2.13 40.82
C VAL A 119 -17.69 -1.30 41.53
N GLY A 120 -17.27 -0.16 40.97
CA GLY A 120 -16.31 0.76 41.61
C GLY A 120 -16.77 1.25 42.99
N TYR A 121 -18.03 1.66 43.13
CA TYR A 121 -18.61 2.09 44.41
C TYR A 121 -18.69 0.94 45.44
N THR A 122 -19.03 -0.27 44.98
CA THR A 122 -19.11 -1.46 45.85
C THR A 122 -17.71 -1.90 46.30
N MET A 123 -16.74 -1.84 45.40
CA MET A 123 -15.32 -2.09 45.65
C MET A 123 -14.74 -1.11 46.68
N GLU A 124 -15.05 0.19 46.55
CA GLU A 124 -14.63 1.22 47.52
C GLU A 124 -15.32 1.08 48.88
N LYS A 125 -16.59 0.66 48.90
CA LYS A 125 -17.31 0.37 50.15
C LYS A 125 -16.75 -0.86 50.87
N LEU A 126 -16.38 -1.90 50.13
CA LEU A 126 -15.74 -3.11 50.66
C LEU A 126 -14.32 -2.85 51.16
N SER A 127 -13.55 -2.02 50.46
CA SER A 127 -12.16 -1.69 50.83
C SER A 127 -12.06 -0.95 52.17
N LYS A 128 -13.10 -0.19 52.57
CA LYS A 128 -13.13 0.53 53.86
C LYS A 128 -13.33 -0.39 55.07
N GLY A 129 -13.86 -1.60 54.88
CA GLY A 129 -14.10 -2.57 55.96
C GLY A 129 -13.02 -3.65 56.11
N TYR A 130 -12.17 -3.83 55.09
CA TYR A 130 -11.17 -4.90 55.02
C TYR A 130 -9.86 -4.36 54.40
N PRO A 131 -8.85 -4.00 55.19
CA PRO A 131 -7.61 -3.37 54.69
C PRO A 131 -6.78 -4.28 53.78
N ASP A 132 -6.77 -5.59 54.02
CA ASP A 132 -6.08 -6.56 53.14
C ASP A 132 -6.76 -6.61 51.76
N LEU A 133 -8.10 -6.67 51.74
CA LEU A 133 -8.90 -6.63 50.50
C LEU A 133 -8.69 -5.33 49.72
N ALA A 134 -8.52 -4.19 50.41
CA ALA A 134 -8.25 -2.91 49.77
C ALA A 134 -6.93 -2.92 48.99
N THR A 135 -5.93 -3.62 49.52
CA THR A 135 -4.60 -3.73 48.93
C THR A 135 -4.63 -4.62 47.69
N ASP A 136 -5.32 -5.76 47.77
CA ASP A 136 -5.53 -6.67 46.64
C ASP A 136 -6.34 -6.01 45.52
N LEU A 137 -7.39 -5.27 45.86
CA LEU A 137 -8.19 -4.50 44.90
C LEU A 137 -7.36 -3.46 44.17
N LYS A 138 -6.53 -2.73 44.93
CA LYS A 138 -5.68 -1.68 44.37
C LYS A 138 -4.68 -2.29 43.41
N TRP A 139 -4.03 -3.39 43.80
CA TRP A 139 -3.12 -4.13 42.92
C TRP A 139 -3.80 -4.58 41.63
N PHE A 140 -5.00 -5.17 41.73
CA PHE A 140 -5.76 -5.63 40.57
C PHE A 140 -6.15 -4.47 39.63
N VAL A 141 -6.60 -3.35 40.19
CA VAL A 141 -6.96 -2.14 39.41
C VAL A 141 -5.73 -1.54 38.73
N ASP A 142 -4.59 -1.50 39.42
CA ASP A 142 -3.35 -0.93 38.89
C ASP A 142 -2.77 -1.83 37.78
N ASP A 143 -2.77 -3.16 37.97
CA ASP A 143 -2.37 -4.14 36.94
C ASP A 143 -3.28 -4.06 35.69
N TYR A 144 -4.60 -3.97 35.89
CA TYR A 144 -5.54 -3.76 34.80
C TYR A 144 -5.24 -2.45 34.06
N LYS A 145 -5.02 -1.33 34.76
CA LYS A 145 -4.69 -0.05 34.12
C LYS A 145 -3.39 -0.13 33.30
N ASP A 146 -2.34 -0.74 33.85
CA ASP A 146 -1.06 -0.91 33.17
C ASP A 146 -1.20 -1.74 31.88
N TYR A 147 -1.99 -2.81 31.94
CA TYR A 147 -2.32 -3.62 30.77
C TYR A 147 -2.98 -2.80 29.64
N TYR A 148 -3.95 -1.94 29.97
CA TYR A 148 -4.61 -1.09 28.97
C TYR A 148 -3.73 0.03 28.44
N GLU A 149 -2.96 0.70 29.30
CA GLU A 149 -1.98 1.73 28.90
C GLU A 149 -0.94 1.14 27.93
N THR A 150 -0.38 -0.02 28.26
CA THR A 150 0.61 -0.69 27.41
C THR A 150 0.04 -1.03 26.03
N ARG A 151 -1.20 -1.52 25.95
CA ARG A 151 -1.87 -1.78 24.65
C ARG A 151 -2.13 -0.49 23.88
N ARG A 152 -2.56 0.59 24.55
CA ARG A 152 -2.80 1.90 23.92
C ARG A 152 -1.53 2.47 23.31
N LEU A 153 -0.43 2.49 24.08
CA LEU A 153 0.86 2.98 23.63
C LEU A 153 1.38 2.17 22.43
N LYS A 154 1.20 0.84 22.47
CA LYS A 154 1.56 -0.04 21.35
C LYS A 154 0.73 0.27 20.10
N GLY A 155 -0.59 0.46 20.25
CA GLY A 155 -1.46 0.87 19.15
C GLY A 155 -1.04 2.21 18.53
N GLU A 156 -0.79 3.23 19.35
CA GLU A 156 -0.35 4.55 18.88
C GLU A 156 1.00 4.48 18.16
N LYS A 157 1.96 3.72 18.70
CA LYS A 157 3.26 3.48 18.07
C LYS A 157 3.12 2.91 16.66
N TYR A 158 2.38 1.80 16.49
CA TYR A 158 2.24 1.18 15.16
C TYR A 158 1.43 2.02 14.18
N ARG A 159 0.53 2.88 14.65
CA ARG A 159 -0.12 3.87 13.79
C ARG A 159 0.91 4.86 13.24
N THR A 160 1.76 5.41 14.10
CA THR A 160 2.82 6.35 13.67
C THR A 160 3.79 5.66 12.71
N GLU A 161 4.21 4.42 13.01
CA GLU A 161 5.04 3.62 12.08
C GLU A 161 4.35 3.44 10.73
N SER A 162 3.05 3.12 10.71
CA SER A 162 2.30 2.96 9.46
C SER A 162 2.19 4.25 8.64
N LEU A 163 2.01 5.41 9.30
CA LEU A 163 1.97 6.71 8.65
C LEU A 163 3.33 7.10 8.05
N VAL A 164 4.42 6.85 8.79
CA VAL A 164 5.78 7.11 8.30
C VAL A 164 6.11 6.19 7.13
N ALA A 165 5.92 4.87 7.29
CA ALA A 165 6.25 3.90 6.25
C ALA A 165 5.44 4.11 4.96
N LEU A 166 4.13 4.36 5.07
CA LEU A 166 3.29 4.63 3.90
C LEU A 166 3.61 5.99 3.28
N GLY A 167 3.93 7.01 4.09
CA GLY A 167 4.38 8.31 3.61
C GLY A 167 5.68 8.21 2.80
N LEU A 168 6.63 7.38 3.25
CA LEU A 168 7.85 7.08 2.50
C LEU A 168 7.53 6.41 1.15
N THR A 169 6.61 5.42 1.10
CA THR A 169 6.18 4.81 -0.17
C THR A 169 5.63 5.86 -1.13
N VAL A 170 4.76 6.76 -0.67
CA VAL A 170 4.17 7.82 -1.51
C VAL A 170 5.25 8.76 -2.06
N VAL A 171 6.19 9.18 -1.21
CA VAL A 171 7.31 10.04 -1.64
C VAL A 171 8.19 9.35 -2.68
N LEU A 172 8.52 8.07 -2.48
CA LEU A 172 9.28 7.27 -3.44
C LEU A 172 8.53 7.15 -4.78
N GLY A 173 7.21 6.95 -4.76
CA GLY A 173 6.36 6.95 -5.96
C GLY A 173 6.41 8.27 -6.74
N VAL A 174 6.34 9.40 -6.03
CA VAL A 174 6.46 10.74 -6.64
C VAL A 174 7.86 10.95 -7.24
N ILE A 175 8.91 10.54 -6.55
CA ILE A 175 10.29 10.64 -7.05
C ILE A 175 10.46 9.79 -8.32
N PHE A 176 9.91 8.56 -8.34
CA PHE A 176 9.90 7.71 -9.54
C PHE A 176 9.23 8.42 -10.72
N THR A 177 8.02 8.98 -10.52
CA THR A 177 7.31 9.69 -11.61
C THR A 177 8.10 10.89 -12.11
N TRP A 178 8.74 11.64 -11.22
CA TRP A 178 9.59 12.78 -11.60
C TRP A 178 10.83 12.33 -12.39
N LEU A 179 11.50 11.26 -11.97
CA LEU A 179 12.63 10.69 -12.70
C LEU A 179 12.22 10.18 -14.08
N GLN A 180 11.08 9.48 -14.17
CA GLN A 180 10.53 8.98 -15.44
C GLN A 180 10.20 10.12 -16.41
N PHE A 181 9.64 11.23 -15.89
CA PHE A 181 9.38 12.42 -16.71
C PHE A 181 10.67 13.05 -17.26
N ASN A 182 11.71 13.17 -16.42
CA ASN A 182 13.01 13.69 -16.88
C ASN A 182 13.67 12.78 -17.91
N GLU A 183 13.53 11.46 -17.75
CA GLU A 183 13.99 10.51 -18.74
C GLU A 183 13.32 10.71 -20.11
N TYR A 184 12.00 10.90 -20.13
CA TYR A 184 11.28 11.23 -21.37
C TYR A 184 11.73 12.55 -21.98
N TYR A 185 11.99 13.57 -21.16
CA TYR A 185 12.47 14.87 -21.65
C TYR A 185 13.89 14.79 -22.24
N MET A 186 14.74 13.91 -21.70
CA MET A 186 16.14 13.75 -22.11
C MET A 186 16.36 12.67 -23.17
N ALA A 187 15.34 11.86 -23.48
CA ALA A 187 15.44 10.80 -24.47
C ALA A 187 15.76 11.38 -25.85
N SER A 188 16.71 10.76 -26.56
CA SER A 188 17.09 11.17 -27.92
C SER A 188 16.14 10.65 -28.99
N PHE A 189 15.01 10.04 -28.59
CA PHE A 189 14.00 9.52 -29.49
C PHE A 189 12.60 9.85 -28.99
N SER A 190 11.63 9.94 -29.91
CA SER A 190 10.23 10.27 -29.62
C SER A 190 9.26 9.11 -29.91
N MET A 191 8.00 9.25 -29.48
CA MET A 191 6.96 8.25 -29.73
C MET A 191 6.66 8.06 -31.23
N GLY A 192 6.90 9.08 -32.05
CA GLY A 192 6.66 9.03 -33.50
C GLY A 192 7.80 8.37 -34.29
N GLU A 193 8.92 8.06 -33.65
CA GLU A 193 10.11 7.50 -34.32
C GLU A 193 10.07 5.98 -34.35
N GLY A 194 9.18 5.48 -35.23
CA GLY A 194 9.11 4.06 -35.59
C GLY A 194 8.65 3.15 -34.45
N VAL A 195 8.89 1.85 -34.65
CA VAL A 195 8.37 0.81 -33.76
C VAL A 195 9.07 0.80 -32.39
N TYR A 196 10.36 1.17 -32.33
CA TYR A 196 11.09 1.28 -31.06
C TYR A 196 10.50 2.37 -30.16
N GLY A 197 10.40 3.60 -30.66
CA GLY A 197 9.87 4.73 -29.89
C GLY A 197 8.42 4.48 -29.46
N SER A 198 7.56 4.07 -30.40
CA SER A 198 6.15 3.80 -30.10
C SER A 198 5.96 2.71 -29.04
N THR A 199 6.64 1.56 -29.14
CA THR A 199 6.53 0.48 -28.14
C THR A 199 7.13 0.90 -26.79
N PHE A 200 8.27 1.59 -26.78
CA PHE A 200 8.90 2.12 -25.56
C PHE A 200 7.95 3.04 -24.79
N TYR A 201 7.44 4.10 -25.44
CA TYR A 201 6.60 5.10 -24.79
C TYR A 201 5.22 4.56 -24.43
N LEU A 202 4.66 3.64 -25.22
CA LEU A 202 3.40 2.98 -24.89
C LEU A 202 3.56 2.14 -23.61
N MET A 203 4.55 1.24 -23.56
CA MET A 203 4.75 0.34 -22.42
C MET A 203 5.09 1.09 -21.14
N THR A 204 6.11 1.96 -21.20
CA THR A 204 6.57 2.71 -20.02
C THR A 204 5.57 3.79 -19.61
N GLY A 205 4.85 4.39 -20.58
CA GLY A 205 3.87 5.43 -20.33
C GLY A 205 2.61 4.90 -19.65
N PHE A 206 2.06 3.78 -20.14
CA PHE A 206 0.93 3.12 -19.45
C PHE A 206 1.33 2.68 -18.04
N HIS A 207 2.53 2.14 -17.86
CA HIS A 207 3.03 1.84 -16.52
C HIS A 207 3.14 3.12 -15.66
N GLY A 208 3.67 4.22 -16.20
CA GLY A 208 3.72 5.51 -15.51
C GLY A 208 2.35 6.01 -15.03
N VAL A 209 1.32 5.86 -15.86
CA VAL A 209 -0.07 6.16 -15.46
C VAL A 209 -0.51 5.29 -14.29
N HIS A 210 -0.19 3.99 -14.31
CA HIS A 210 -0.51 3.08 -13.21
C HIS A 210 0.23 3.45 -11.91
N VAL A 211 1.49 3.89 -12.00
CA VAL A 211 2.24 4.40 -10.84
C VAL A 211 1.55 5.64 -10.25
N ILE A 212 1.07 6.57 -11.09
CA ILE A 212 0.33 7.75 -10.64
C ILE A 212 -0.98 7.35 -9.95
N VAL A 213 -1.77 6.46 -10.57
CA VAL A 213 -3.02 5.94 -9.99
C VAL A 213 -2.75 5.25 -8.65
N GLY A 214 -1.71 4.41 -8.59
CA GLY A 214 -1.28 3.74 -7.36
C GLY A 214 -0.87 4.73 -6.27
N THR A 215 -0.13 5.79 -6.63
CA THR A 215 0.35 6.81 -5.69
C THR A 215 -0.81 7.62 -5.11
N ILE A 216 -1.80 7.97 -5.95
CA ILE A 216 -3.05 8.60 -5.50
C ILE A 216 -3.81 7.65 -4.56
N PHE A 217 -3.93 6.37 -4.91
CA PHE A 217 -4.64 5.39 -4.09
C PHE A 217 -3.98 5.19 -2.72
N LEU A 218 -2.64 5.12 -2.66
CA LEU A 218 -1.87 5.06 -1.43
C LEU A 218 -1.98 6.36 -0.62
N THR A 219 -1.98 7.53 -1.28
CA THR A 219 -2.19 8.83 -0.61
C THR A 219 -3.56 8.90 0.06
N VAL A 220 -4.61 8.43 -0.62
CA VAL A 220 -5.95 8.31 -0.01
C VAL A 220 -5.92 7.37 1.21
N CYS A 221 -5.20 6.24 1.12
CA CYS A 221 -5.04 5.35 2.26
C CYS A 221 -4.26 6.01 3.41
N TRP A 222 -3.22 6.79 3.11
CA TRP A 222 -2.45 7.54 4.11
C TRP A 222 -3.33 8.53 4.88
N PHE A 223 -4.13 9.32 4.18
CA PHE A 223 -5.12 10.20 4.82
C PHE A 223 -6.15 9.43 5.65
N ARG A 224 -6.59 8.25 5.18
CA ARG A 224 -7.52 7.40 5.93
C ARG A 224 -6.90 6.79 7.21
N ILE A 225 -5.60 6.48 7.22
CA ILE A 225 -4.89 6.08 8.46
C ILE A 225 -4.82 7.28 9.41
N TYR A 226 -4.51 8.46 8.88
CA TYR A 226 -4.45 9.70 9.68
C TYR A 226 -5.79 9.99 10.36
N LEU A 227 -6.91 9.85 9.64
CA LEU A 227 -8.27 10.05 10.14
C LEU A 227 -8.88 8.85 10.91
N TYR A 228 -8.08 7.82 11.23
CA TYR A 228 -8.53 6.62 11.94
C TYR A 228 -9.69 5.84 11.27
N HIS A 229 -9.79 5.88 9.94
CA HIS A 229 -10.88 5.21 9.20
C HIS A 229 -10.70 3.69 9.02
N PHE A 230 -9.56 3.13 9.42
CA PHE A 230 -9.30 1.69 9.38
C PHE A 230 -9.62 1.06 10.74
N SER A 231 -10.49 0.04 10.75
CA SER A 231 -10.89 -0.71 11.94
C SER A 231 -10.89 -2.22 11.66
N PHE A 232 -10.66 -3.00 12.72
CA PHE A 232 -10.28 -4.43 12.71
C PHE A 232 -11.30 -5.36 12.02
N LYS A 233 -12.58 -5.01 11.92
CA LYS A 233 -13.62 -5.96 11.47
C LYS A 233 -14.16 -5.74 10.04
N HIS A 234 -14.19 -4.51 9.50
CA HIS A 234 -14.93 -4.26 8.25
C HIS A 234 -14.32 -3.27 7.25
N HIS A 235 -13.31 -2.46 7.61
CA HIS A 235 -12.88 -1.32 6.77
C HIS A 235 -11.48 -1.41 6.17
N TYR A 236 -10.82 -2.56 6.35
CA TYR A 236 -9.42 -2.77 5.97
C TYR A 236 -9.20 -2.99 4.46
N PHE A 237 -10.23 -3.41 3.72
CA PHE A 237 -10.07 -3.86 2.33
C PHE A 237 -9.47 -2.80 1.39
N GLY A 238 -9.83 -1.53 1.54
CA GLY A 238 -9.29 -0.49 0.64
C GLY A 238 -7.77 -0.38 0.70
N PHE A 239 -7.16 -0.62 1.87
CA PHE A 239 -5.70 -0.64 1.99
C PHE A 239 -5.11 -1.94 1.44
N ASP A 240 -5.75 -3.10 1.67
CA ASP A 240 -5.34 -4.36 1.01
C ASP A 240 -5.29 -4.21 -0.52
N ALA A 241 -6.33 -3.63 -1.11
CA ALA A 241 -6.41 -3.40 -2.54
C ALA A 241 -5.30 -2.47 -3.03
N ALA A 242 -5.01 -1.38 -2.31
CA ALA A 242 -3.93 -0.46 -2.67
C ALA A 242 -2.55 -1.13 -2.60
N VAL A 243 -2.30 -1.98 -1.59
CA VAL A 243 -1.04 -2.75 -1.47
C VAL A 243 -0.91 -3.76 -2.61
N TRP A 244 -1.97 -4.49 -2.94
CA TRP A 244 -1.97 -5.42 -4.07
C TRP A 244 -1.69 -4.71 -5.39
N TYR A 245 -2.33 -3.56 -5.62
CA TYR A 245 -2.13 -2.76 -6.81
C TYR A 245 -0.70 -2.21 -6.89
N TRP A 246 -0.14 -1.75 -5.77
CA TRP A 246 1.24 -1.25 -5.73
C TRP A 246 2.26 -2.34 -6.07
N HIS A 247 2.12 -3.54 -5.51
CA HIS A 247 2.99 -4.66 -5.88
C HIS A 247 2.80 -5.12 -7.33
N PHE A 248 1.59 -5.03 -7.88
CA PHE A 248 1.37 -5.24 -9.31
C PHE A 248 2.20 -4.25 -10.14
N VAL A 249 2.16 -2.97 -9.79
CA VAL A 249 2.98 -1.93 -10.44
C VAL A 249 4.47 -2.26 -10.33
N ASP A 250 4.98 -2.64 -9.15
CA ASP A 250 6.38 -3.07 -8.97
C ASP A 250 6.78 -4.21 -9.91
N VAL A 251 5.94 -5.25 -10.02
CA VAL A 251 6.20 -6.43 -10.86
C VAL A 251 6.22 -6.06 -12.35
N VAL A 252 5.28 -5.22 -12.81
CA VAL A 252 5.28 -4.75 -14.19
C VAL A 252 6.56 -3.96 -14.49
N TRP A 253 7.00 -3.10 -13.59
CA TRP A 253 8.26 -2.35 -13.77
C TRP A 253 9.46 -3.27 -13.92
N ILE A 254 9.58 -4.31 -13.09
CA ILE A 254 10.67 -5.28 -13.20
C ILE A 254 10.68 -5.93 -14.60
N GLY A 255 9.49 -6.32 -15.10
CA GLY A 255 9.34 -6.82 -16.47
C GLY A 255 9.81 -5.82 -17.51
N LEU A 256 9.41 -4.55 -17.38
CA LEU A 256 9.83 -3.46 -18.28
C LEU A 256 11.33 -3.21 -18.23
N PHE A 257 11.92 -3.15 -17.04
CA PHE A 257 13.35 -2.94 -16.84
C PHE A 257 14.17 -4.01 -17.56
N PHE A 258 13.84 -5.29 -17.36
CA PHE A 258 14.59 -6.37 -18.00
C PHE A 258 14.36 -6.46 -19.50
N SER A 259 13.14 -6.26 -19.99
CA SER A 259 12.82 -6.41 -21.41
C SER A 259 13.20 -5.18 -22.24
N VAL A 260 12.75 -3.99 -21.85
CA VAL A 260 12.87 -2.78 -22.66
C VAL A 260 14.24 -2.12 -22.45
N TYR A 261 14.71 -2.03 -21.21
CA TYR A 261 15.94 -1.30 -20.89
C TYR A 261 17.19 -2.18 -20.93
N VAL A 262 17.14 -3.40 -20.39
CA VAL A 262 18.30 -4.29 -20.39
C VAL A 262 18.37 -5.04 -21.73
N TRP A 263 17.40 -5.92 -22.00
CA TRP A 263 17.40 -6.72 -23.22
C TRP A 263 17.25 -5.87 -24.47
N GLY A 264 16.40 -4.84 -24.47
CA GLY A 264 16.24 -3.94 -25.61
C GLY A 264 17.45 -3.04 -25.91
N TYR A 265 18.45 -2.99 -25.02
CA TYR A 265 19.69 -2.23 -25.23
C TYR A 265 20.83 -3.09 -25.82
N TYR A 266 20.83 -4.40 -25.58
CA TYR A 266 21.90 -5.34 -25.98
C TYR A 266 21.46 -6.22 -27.15
#